data_AF-A0A024VZ07-F1
#
_entry.id   AF-A0A024VZ07-F1
#
_cell.length_a   1.000
_cell.length_b   1.000
_cell.length_c   1.000
_cell.angle_alpha   90.00
_cell.angle_beta   90.00
_cell.angle_gamma   90.00
#
_symmetry.space_group_name_H-M   'P 1'
#
loop_
_entity.id
_entity.type
_entity.pdbx_description
1 polymer ?
#
loop_
_entity_poly.entity_id
_entity_poly.type
_entity_poly.pdbx_seq_one_letter_code
_entity_poly.pdbx_strand_id
1 'polypeptide(L)'
;MNVNYTFVYKANNNKNKPSITQRHTPRYTSRLLSECDIQTSIYDNDAEMKSVKETFDRQTSQRFEEYEERMKGKRQKRKEERDKDIQQIILKDKIEKSLSERVEKGCLKCGCGLGGVAAGVGIFGAIAVNEWTKAAMLVAAQKGIEVGMAKAIEKLGEIYGLIEFSYLPWAAEINGTNFLEQNSLVAIVNGVYNKCTDVEAAKGSLFCQAMEGLNKESGVIPVKVISEEAAKAARAARDAAKTTEAAQIELANATSTHLYSAIGYSVFAILIIVLVMVIIYLILRYRRKKKMNKKLQYTKLLNQ
;
A
#
# COMPACT_ATOMS: atom_id res chain seq x y z
N MET A 1 2.72 -2.93 -81.22
CA MET A 1 3.28 -1.73 -80.57
C MET A 1 3.97 -2.22 -79.30
N ASN A 2 5.27 -2.58 -79.24
CA ASN A 2 6.52 -1.85 -79.55
C ASN A 2 6.52 -0.47 -78.85
N VAL A 3 7.45 -0.05 -77.98
CA VAL A 3 8.83 -0.45 -77.63
C VAL A 3 9.18 0.04 -76.19
N ASN A 4 10.15 -0.63 -75.54
CA ASN A 4 10.86 -0.30 -74.30
C ASN A 4 11.50 1.11 -74.23
N TYR A 5 11.91 1.57 -73.04
CA TYR A 5 13.33 1.90 -72.77
C TYR A 5 13.62 1.96 -71.26
N THR A 6 14.57 1.14 -70.82
CA THR A 6 15.32 1.23 -69.56
C THR A 6 16.56 2.10 -69.76
N PHE A 7 17.00 2.86 -68.75
CA PHE A 7 18.42 3.10 -68.52
C PHE A 7 18.74 3.15 -67.01
N VAL A 8 19.71 2.33 -66.63
CA VAL A 8 20.40 2.25 -65.33
C VAL A 8 21.72 3.05 -65.44
N TYR A 9 22.37 3.28 -64.28
CA TYR A 9 23.80 3.54 -64.00
C TYR A 9 23.95 4.84 -63.17
N LYS A 10 24.76 4.97 -62.11
CA LYS A 10 25.79 4.14 -61.47
C LYS A 10 26.06 4.75 -60.07
N ALA A 11 26.46 3.93 -59.09
CA ALA A 11 26.96 4.39 -57.79
C ALA A 11 28.42 4.88 -57.87
N ASN A 12 28.84 5.76 -56.96
CA ASN A 12 30.18 5.68 -56.35
C ASN A 12 30.32 6.45 -55.02
N ASN A 13 31.04 5.81 -54.11
CA ASN A 13 31.34 6.18 -52.73
C ASN A 13 32.35 7.34 -52.61
N ASN A 14 32.33 8.07 -51.50
CA ASN A 14 33.58 8.51 -50.88
C ASN A 14 33.46 8.64 -49.34
N LYS A 15 34.44 8.05 -48.63
CA LYS A 15 34.65 8.18 -47.18
C LYS A 15 35.74 9.25 -46.98
N ASN A 16 35.60 10.12 -45.98
CA ASN A 16 36.68 10.58 -45.08
C ASN A 16 36.15 11.63 -44.10
N LYS A 17 36.38 11.42 -42.79
CA LYS A 17 36.50 12.50 -41.77
C LYS A 17 37.99 12.66 -41.48
N PRO A 18 38.50 13.87 -41.23
CA PRO A 18 38.83 14.18 -39.83
C PRO A 18 38.65 15.66 -39.38
N SER A 19 38.28 15.78 -38.10
CA SER A 19 38.63 16.82 -37.10
C SER A 19 38.68 18.31 -37.46
N ILE A 20 37.83 19.12 -36.79
CA ILE A 20 38.25 20.39 -36.18
C ILE A 20 37.62 20.50 -34.78
N THR A 21 38.50 20.57 -33.78
CA THR A 21 38.22 20.94 -32.39
C THR A 21 38.34 22.46 -32.27
N GLN A 22 37.37 23.19 -31.70
CA GLN A 22 37.64 24.13 -30.59
C GLN A 22 36.44 24.95 -30.09
N ARG A 23 36.40 25.03 -28.75
CA ARG A 23 35.90 26.09 -27.84
C ARG A 23 34.39 26.23 -27.67
N HIS A 24 33.93 25.61 -26.59
CA HIS A 24 32.80 26.08 -25.81
C HIS A 24 33.02 27.54 -25.39
N THR A 25 32.28 28.47 -25.99
CA THR A 25 31.93 29.74 -25.35
C THR A 25 30.69 29.50 -24.49
N PRO A 26 30.78 29.62 -23.15
CA PRO A 26 29.63 29.48 -22.28
C PRO A 26 28.68 30.67 -22.49
N ARG A 27 27.47 30.40 -22.98
CA ARG A 27 26.40 31.40 -23.14
C ARG A 27 25.58 31.46 -21.85
N TYR A 28 26.20 31.88 -20.75
CA TYR A 28 25.44 32.40 -19.62
C TYR A 28 25.07 33.85 -19.94
N THR A 29 23.84 34.09 -20.38
CA THR A 29 23.23 35.41 -20.17
C THR A 29 22.98 35.53 -18.67
N SER A 30 23.95 36.10 -17.94
CA SER A 30 23.68 36.61 -16.61
C SER A 30 22.59 37.67 -16.75
N ARG A 31 21.40 37.37 -16.22
CA ARG A 31 20.39 38.39 -15.95
C ARG A 31 20.88 39.21 -14.75
N LEU A 32 21.92 40.00 -14.96
CA LEU A 32 22.20 41.11 -14.07
C LEU A 32 21.14 42.15 -14.40
N LEU A 33 20.18 42.32 -13.48
CA LEU A 33 19.32 43.49 -13.47
C LEU A 33 20.27 44.68 -13.29
N SER A 34 20.54 45.39 -14.39
CA SER A 34 21.13 46.72 -14.31
C SER A 34 20.10 47.57 -13.58
N GLU A 35 20.40 47.99 -12.35
CA GLU A 35 19.69 49.09 -11.70
C GLU A 35 19.91 50.33 -12.59
N CYS A 36 18.96 50.60 -13.48
CA CYS A 36 18.84 51.91 -14.08
C CYS A 36 18.19 52.81 -13.04
N ASP A 37 18.82 53.95 -12.76
CA ASP A 37 18.21 55.00 -11.94
C ASP A 37 16.81 55.31 -12.48
N ILE A 38 15.80 55.24 -11.61
CA ILE A 38 14.42 55.51 -11.97
C ILE A 38 14.37 56.97 -12.41
N GLN A 39 14.30 57.18 -13.72
CA GLN A 39 14.04 58.48 -14.30
C GLN A 39 12.66 58.92 -13.78
N THR A 40 12.65 59.87 -12.84
CA THR A 40 11.43 60.46 -12.30
C THR A 40 10.60 60.97 -13.47
N SER A 41 9.42 60.39 -13.68
CA SER A 41 8.58 60.76 -14.80
C SER A 41 8.17 62.21 -14.61
N ILE A 42 8.44 63.07 -15.60
CA ILE A 42 8.18 64.52 -15.60
C ILE A 42 6.66 64.84 -15.46
N TYR A 43 5.81 63.82 -15.36
CA TYR A 43 4.35 63.86 -15.39
C TYR A 43 3.67 63.62 -14.03
N ASP A 44 4.40 63.58 -12.91
CA ASP A 44 3.82 63.30 -11.58
C ASP A 44 2.77 64.34 -11.11
N ASN A 45 2.75 65.54 -11.70
CA ASN A 45 1.80 66.62 -11.37
C ASN A 45 0.71 66.87 -12.42
N ASP A 46 0.66 66.06 -13.49
CA ASP A 46 -0.41 66.16 -14.50
C ASP A 46 -1.68 65.48 -13.97
N ALA A 47 -2.78 66.23 -13.91
CA ALA A 47 -4.06 65.75 -13.38
C ALA A 47 -4.61 64.55 -14.17
N GLU A 48 -4.37 64.52 -15.49
CA GLU A 48 -4.80 63.41 -16.35
C GLU A 48 -3.95 62.18 -16.08
N MET A 49 -2.63 62.34 -16.00
CA MET A 49 -1.69 61.24 -15.69
C MET A 49 -1.96 60.64 -14.30
N LYS A 50 -2.29 61.48 -13.30
CA LYS A 50 -2.63 61.02 -11.95
C LYS A 50 -3.87 60.13 -11.96
N SER A 51 -4.90 60.47 -12.73
CA SER A 51 -6.13 59.67 -12.85
C SER A 51 -5.89 58.30 -13.52
N VAL A 52 -4.99 58.26 -14.51
CA VAL A 52 -4.57 57.03 -15.20
C VAL A 52 -3.78 56.13 -14.25
N LYS A 53 -2.84 56.71 -13.49
CA LYS A 53 -2.05 56.00 -12.47
C LYS A 53 -2.93 55.41 -11.38
N GLU A 54 -3.84 56.19 -10.80
CA GLU A 54 -4.80 55.70 -9.79
C GLU A 54 -5.71 54.60 -10.34
N THR A 55 -6.13 54.69 -11.61
CA THR A 55 -6.92 53.64 -12.27
C THR A 55 -6.12 52.36 -12.47
N PHE A 56 -4.85 52.48 -12.88
CA PHE A 56 -3.95 51.34 -13.03
C PHE A 56 -3.65 50.69 -11.68
N ASP A 57 -3.35 51.47 -10.64
CA ASP A 57 -3.08 50.98 -9.29
C ASP A 57 -4.30 50.29 -8.68
N ARG A 58 -5.51 50.83 -8.92
CA ARG A 58 -6.77 50.22 -8.48
C ARG A 58 -7.05 48.90 -9.20
N GLN A 59 -6.90 48.86 -10.52
CA GLN A 59 -7.08 47.61 -11.30
C GLN A 59 -6.03 46.57 -10.94
N THR A 60 -4.80 47.02 -10.70
CA THR A 60 -3.68 46.17 -10.32
C THR A 60 -3.88 45.58 -8.93
N SER A 61 -4.33 46.39 -7.95
CA SER A 61 -4.69 45.90 -6.60
C SER A 61 -5.79 44.86 -6.63
N GLN A 62 -6.86 45.08 -7.40
CA GLN A 62 -7.95 44.11 -7.53
C GLN A 62 -7.47 42.78 -8.13
N ARG A 63 -6.61 42.83 -9.15
CA ARG A 63 -6.01 41.61 -9.73
C ARG A 63 -5.10 40.88 -8.76
N PHE A 64 -4.38 41.61 -7.91
CA PHE A 64 -3.54 41.00 -6.87
C PHE A 64 -4.39 40.30 -5.81
N GLU A 65 -5.45 40.93 -5.31
CA GLU A 65 -6.38 40.30 -4.36
C GLU A 65 -7.05 39.05 -4.95
N GLU A 66 -7.56 39.12 -6.19
CA GLU A 66 -8.13 37.96 -6.89
C GLU A 66 -7.10 36.85 -7.15
N TYR A 67 -5.84 37.21 -7.37
CA TYR A 67 -4.76 36.23 -7.53
C TYR A 67 -4.41 35.58 -6.19
N GLU A 68 -4.32 36.36 -5.10
CA GLU A 68 -4.05 35.84 -3.75
C GLU A 68 -5.14 34.89 -3.28
N GLU A 69 -6.42 35.24 -3.44
CA GLU A 69 -7.54 34.38 -3.06
C GLU A 69 -7.56 33.07 -3.86
N ARG A 70 -7.31 33.13 -5.18
CA ARG A 70 -7.16 31.91 -6.01
C ARG A 70 -5.97 31.06 -5.60
N MET A 71 -4.88 31.68 -5.14
CA MET A 71 -3.67 30.98 -4.73
C MET A 71 -3.78 30.38 -3.33
N LYS A 72 -4.56 31.00 -2.43
CA LYS A 72 -4.80 30.52 -1.07
C LYS A 72 -5.41 29.12 -1.06
N GLY A 73 -6.47 28.88 -1.83
CA GLY A 73 -7.08 27.55 -1.96
C GLY A 73 -6.13 26.50 -2.55
N LYS A 74 -5.37 26.85 -3.59
CA LYS A 74 -4.38 25.95 -4.21
C LYS A 74 -3.18 25.63 -3.30
N ARG A 75 -2.79 26.58 -2.43
CA ARG A 75 -1.75 26.38 -1.42
C ARG A 75 -2.24 25.50 -0.28
N GLN A 76 -3.47 25.71 0.18
CA GLN A 76 -4.08 24.91 1.24
C GLN A 76 -4.28 23.45 0.80
N LYS A 77 -4.81 23.22 -0.41
CA LYS A 77 -5.00 21.86 -0.95
C LYS A 77 -3.67 21.08 -1.04
N ARG A 78 -2.59 21.73 -1.51
CA ARG A 78 -1.26 21.11 -1.57
C ARG A 78 -0.61 20.92 -0.20
N LYS A 79 -0.97 21.72 0.81
CA LYS A 79 -0.51 21.53 2.18
C LYS A 79 -1.20 20.31 2.81
N GLU A 80 -2.52 20.20 2.66
CA GLU A 80 -3.30 19.05 3.13
C GLU A 80 -2.89 17.73 2.46
N GLU A 81 -2.61 17.76 1.15
CA GLU A 81 -2.13 16.59 0.40
C GLU A 81 -0.75 16.13 0.91
N ARG A 82 0.19 17.06 1.12
CA ARG A 82 1.48 16.74 1.74
C ARG A 82 1.36 16.23 3.17
N ASP A 83 0.50 16.84 3.99
CA ASP A 83 0.31 16.40 5.37
C ASP A 83 -0.30 14.99 5.42
N LYS A 84 -1.21 14.64 4.49
CA LYS A 84 -1.74 13.28 4.32
C LYS A 84 -0.66 12.29 3.87
N ASP A 85 0.15 12.64 2.88
CA ASP A 85 1.25 11.78 2.41
C ASP A 85 2.28 11.54 3.51
N ILE A 86 2.63 12.57 4.30
CA ILE A 86 3.53 12.46 5.45
C ILE A 86 2.94 11.53 6.52
N GLN A 87 1.65 11.68 6.85
CA GLN A 87 0.97 10.77 7.79
C GLN A 87 0.96 9.33 7.27
N GLN A 88 0.74 9.12 5.98
CA GLN A 88 0.79 7.79 5.37
C GLN A 88 2.19 7.18 5.42
N ILE A 89 3.25 7.97 5.19
CA ILE A 89 4.65 7.54 5.32
C ILE A 89 4.96 7.16 6.77
N ILE A 90 4.58 7.98 7.74
CA ILE A 90 4.80 7.70 9.18
C ILE A 90 4.07 6.42 9.61
N LEU A 91 2.82 6.23 9.18
CA LEU A 91 2.06 5.00 9.46
C LEU A 91 2.72 3.77 8.82
N LYS A 92 3.18 3.90 7.57
CA LYS A 92 3.86 2.82 6.84
C LYS A 92 5.17 2.43 7.53
N ASP A 93 5.96 3.40 7.97
CA ASP A 93 7.22 3.20 8.69
C ASP A 93 7.00 2.56 10.07
N LYS A 94 5.97 2.99 10.80
CA LYS A 94 5.59 2.39 12.10
C LYS A 94 5.15 0.93 11.95
N ILE A 95 4.38 0.60 10.92
CA ILE A 95 3.97 -0.77 10.62
C ILE A 95 5.19 -1.62 10.25
N GLU A 96 6.06 -1.12 9.38
CA GLU A 96 7.28 -1.80 8.94
C GLU A 96 8.22 -2.09 10.11
N LYS A 97 8.41 -1.12 11.01
CA LYS A 97 9.18 -1.28 12.25
C LYS A 97 8.56 -2.29 13.22
N SER A 98 7.22 -2.36 13.32
CA SER A 98 6.56 -3.37 14.15
C SER A 98 6.60 -4.77 13.53
N LEU A 99 6.59 -4.87 12.20
CA LEU A 99 6.72 -6.13 11.47
C LEU A 99 8.14 -6.66 11.56
N SER A 100 9.17 -5.82 11.40
CA SER A 100 10.57 -6.25 11.57
C SER A 100 10.81 -6.75 12.99
N GLU A 101 10.30 -6.06 14.02
CA GLU A 101 10.46 -6.49 15.42
C GLU A 101 9.73 -7.82 15.71
N ARG A 102 8.57 -8.06 15.09
CA ARG A 102 7.82 -9.32 15.22
C ARG A 102 8.44 -10.46 14.42
N VAL A 103 8.98 -10.18 13.23
CA VAL A 103 9.68 -11.16 12.40
C VAL A 103 11.02 -11.53 13.04
N GLU A 104 11.75 -10.60 13.64
CA GLU A 104 12.99 -10.87 14.36
C GLU A 104 12.73 -11.71 15.63
N LYS A 105 11.71 -11.35 16.43
CA LYS A 105 11.24 -12.18 17.56
C LYS A 105 10.67 -13.53 17.13
N GLY A 106 10.07 -13.62 15.95
CA GLY A 106 9.56 -14.85 15.34
C GLY A 106 10.66 -15.75 14.80
N CYS A 107 11.68 -15.18 14.16
CA CYS A 107 12.83 -15.89 13.59
C CYS A 107 13.75 -16.43 14.70
N LEU A 108 13.92 -15.68 15.80
CA LEU A 108 14.58 -16.20 17.02
C LEU A 108 13.81 -17.36 17.68
N LYS A 109 12.49 -17.45 17.48
CA LYS A 109 11.66 -18.57 17.99
C LYS A 109 11.53 -19.73 17.00
N CYS A 110 11.77 -19.50 15.70
CA CYS A 110 11.59 -20.51 14.65
C CYS A 110 12.91 -21.05 14.05
N GLY A 111 14.07 -20.54 14.51
CA GLY A 111 15.41 -20.97 14.07
C GLY A 111 15.87 -22.38 14.47
N CYS A 112 14.99 -23.23 15.01
CA CYS A 112 15.30 -24.63 15.33
C CYS A 112 14.42 -25.66 14.60
N GLY A 113 13.85 -25.34 13.44
CA GLY A 113 13.18 -26.37 12.66
C GLY A 113 12.78 -25.92 11.28
N LEU A 114 13.69 -26.06 10.32
CA LEU A 114 13.47 -26.44 8.91
C LEU A 114 14.74 -26.10 8.11
N GLY A 115 15.72 -27.00 8.17
CA GLY A 115 16.70 -27.08 7.10
C GLY A 115 16.00 -27.55 5.82
N GLY A 116 16.29 -26.90 4.69
CA GLY A 116 15.84 -27.40 3.39
C GLY A 116 15.61 -26.34 2.32
N VAL A 117 16.69 -25.95 1.61
CA VAL A 117 16.71 -25.67 0.16
C VAL A 117 15.54 -24.87 -0.45
N ALA A 118 15.68 -23.54 -0.59
CA ALA A 118 15.08 -22.76 -1.70
C ALA A 118 15.46 -21.25 -1.68
N ALA A 119 16.74 -20.89 -1.71
CA ALA A 119 17.17 -19.48 -1.81
C ALA A 119 17.45 -19.01 -3.26
N GLY A 120 16.98 -19.74 -4.29
CA GLY A 120 17.48 -19.60 -5.67
C GLY A 120 16.63 -18.82 -6.68
N VAL A 121 15.34 -18.51 -6.44
CA VAL A 121 14.46 -17.98 -7.53
C VAL A 121 13.52 -16.83 -7.09
N GLY A 122 13.66 -16.26 -5.89
CA GLY A 122 12.62 -15.39 -5.31
C GLY A 122 12.76 -13.87 -5.46
N ILE A 123 13.87 -13.34 -5.96
CA ILE A 123 14.20 -11.90 -5.73
C ILE A 123 13.33 -10.95 -6.59
N PHE A 124 12.84 -11.39 -7.75
CA PHE A 124 11.93 -10.57 -8.58
C PHE A 124 10.44 -10.71 -8.21
N GLY A 125 10.07 -11.70 -7.38
CA GLY A 125 8.71 -11.88 -6.88
C GLY A 125 8.40 -11.06 -5.61
N ALA A 126 9.41 -10.75 -4.80
CA ALA A 126 9.21 -10.12 -3.49
C ALA A 126 8.73 -8.65 -3.56
N ILE A 127 9.04 -7.92 -4.64
CA ILE A 127 8.75 -6.48 -4.72
C ILE A 127 7.26 -6.21 -5.03
N ALA A 128 6.59 -7.09 -5.81
CA ALA A 128 5.16 -6.96 -6.09
C ALA A 128 4.26 -7.56 -5.00
N VAL A 129 4.77 -8.52 -4.21
CA VAL A 129 4.02 -9.20 -3.15
C VAL A 129 3.80 -8.31 -1.91
N ASN A 130 4.57 -7.22 -1.74
CA ASN A 130 4.56 -6.43 -0.51
C ASN A 130 3.36 -5.47 -0.33
N GLU A 131 2.59 -5.14 -1.36
CA GLU A 131 1.37 -4.32 -1.19
C GLU A 131 0.10 -5.16 -1.09
N TRP A 132 -0.01 -6.22 -1.89
CA TRP A 132 -1.12 -7.16 -1.82
C TRP A 132 -1.15 -7.93 -0.50
N THR A 133 0.01 -8.36 0.01
CA THR A 133 0.08 -8.99 1.33
C THR A 133 -0.28 -8.01 2.45
N LYS A 134 0.09 -6.73 2.33
CA LYS A 134 -0.33 -5.68 3.28
C LYS A 134 -1.84 -5.46 3.23
N ALA A 135 -2.43 -5.38 2.04
CA ALA A 135 -3.87 -5.25 1.88
C ALA A 135 -4.62 -6.48 2.43
N ALA A 136 -4.16 -7.69 2.11
CA ALA A 136 -4.73 -8.93 2.63
C ALA A 136 -4.64 -9.02 4.16
N MET A 137 -3.52 -8.63 4.76
CA MET A 137 -3.36 -8.57 6.22
C MET A 137 -4.28 -7.52 6.88
N LEU A 138 -4.48 -6.36 6.24
CA LEU A 138 -5.42 -5.35 6.73
C LEU A 138 -6.86 -5.85 6.69
N VAL A 139 -7.26 -6.49 5.59
CA VAL A 139 -8.60 -7.09 5.45
C VAL A 139 -8.81 -8.20 6.48
N ALA A 140 -7.80 -9.06 6.68
CA ALA A 140 -7.83 -10.12 7.69
C ALA A 140 -7.98 -9.56 9.11
N ALA A 141 -7.21 -8.53 9.46
CA ALA A 141 -7.28 -7.87 10.77
C ALA A 141 -8.64 -7.19 10.99
N GLN A 142 -9.19 -6.49 9.99
CA GLN A 142 -10.53 -5.89 10.08
C GLN A 142 -11.60 -6.96 10.32
N LYS A 143 -11.55 -8.07 9.58
CA LYS A 143 -12.48 -9.17 9.77
C LYS A 143 -12.32 -9.84 11.14
N GLY A 144 -11.09 -10.01 11.61
CA GLY A 144 -10.78 -10.49 12.95
C GLY A 144 -11.37 -9.60 14.04
N ILE A 145 -11.26 -8.28 13.89
CA ILE A 145 -11.84 -7.30 14.82
C ILE A 145 -13.38 -7.41 14.83
N GLU A 146 -14.03 -7.45 13.67
CA GLU A 146 -15.49 -7.60 13.58
C GLU A 146 -15.99 -8.86 14.30
N VAL A 147 -15.38 -10.01 14.00
CA VAL A 147 -15.77 -11.30 14.60
C VAL A 147 -15.44 -11.33 16.09
N GLY A 148 -14.28 -10.81 16.48
CA GLY A 148 -13.84 -10.75 17.86
C GLY A 148 -14.76 -9.88 18.72
N MET A 149 -15.13 -8.68 18.25
CA MET A 149 -16.08 -7.81 18.97
C MET A 149 -17.45 -8.47 19.11
N ALA A 150 -17.98 -9.05 18.02
CA ALA A 150 -19.24 -9.78 18.06
C ALA A 150 -19.20 -10.91 19.10
N LYS A 151 -18.08 -11.65 19.16
CA LYS A 151 -17.90 -12.74 20.13
C LYS A 151 -17.76 -12.23 21.56
N ALA A 152 -17.10 -11.10 21.78
CA ALA A 152 -17.01 -10.46 23.09
C ALA A 152 -18.41 -10.04 23.59
N ILE A 153 -19.21 -9.40 22.72
CA ILE A 153 -20.58 -8.99 23.04
C ILE A 153 -21.45 -10.22 23.34
N GLU A 154 -21.40 -11.25 22.49
CA GLU A 154 -22.13 -12.51 22.71
C GLU A 154 -21.81 -13.10 24.08
N LYS A 155 -20.51 -13.30 24.39
CA LYS A 155 -20.06 -13.96 25.61
C LYS A 155 -20.32 -13.14 26.87
N LEU A 156 -20.20 -11.81 26.80
CA LEU A 156 -20.56 -10.94 27.90
C LEU A 156 -22.08 -10.91 28.11
N GLY A 157 -22.87 -10.91 27.04
CA GLY A 157 -24.32 -10.93 27.11
C GLY A 157 -24.88 -12.16 27.82
N GLU A 158 -24.21 -13.31 27.69
CA GLU A 158 -24.53 -14.56 28.38
C GLU A 158 -24.33 -14.49 29.91
N ILE A 159 -23.54 -13.54 30.42
CA ILE A 159 -23.23 -13.42 31.84
C ILE A 159 -24.48 -12.94 32.58
N TYR A 160 -25.19 -13.86 33.23
CA TYR A 160 -26.31 -13.57 34.13
C TYR A 160 -27.37 -12.61 33.52
N GLY A 161 -27.61 -12.70 32.21
CA GLY A 161 -28.60 -11.84 31.53
C GLY A 161 -28.12 -10.41 31.26
N LEU A 162 -26.81 -10.15 31.21
CA LEU A 162 -26.23 -8.85 30.85
C LEU A 162 -26.77 -8.32 29.52
N ILE A 163 -27.15 -9.21 28.59
CA ILE A 163 -27.74 -8.84 27.31
C ILE A 163 -29.04 -8.01 27.43
N GLU A 164 -29.78 -8.18 28.52
CA GLU A 164 -31.01 -7.43 28.79
C GLU A 164 -30.75 -6.16 29.63
N PHE A 165 -29.50 -5.94 30.04
CA PHE A 165 -29.14 -4.79 30.87
C PHE A 165 -29.12 -3.50 30.06
N SER A 166 -30.13 -2.65 30.27
CA SER A 166 -30.36 -1.42 29.49
C SER A 166 -29.88 -0.13 30.16
N TYR A 167 -29.53 -0.17 31.44
CA TYR A 167 -29.14 1.03 32.21
C TYR A 167 -27.71 1.53 31.93
N LEU A 168 -26.93 0.74 31.19
CA LEU A 168 -25.62 1.11 30.67
C LEU A 168 -25.44 0.43 29.30
N PRO A 169 -25.15 1.17 28.22
CA PRO A 169 -24.96 0.60 26.89
C PRO A 169 -23.60 -0.10 26.79
N TRP A 170 -23.41 -1.16 27.57
CA TRP A 170 -22.11 -1.81 27.78
C TRP A 170 -21.54 -2.39 26.48
N ALA A 171 -22.40 -2.81 25.55
CA ALA A 171 -22.00 -3.30 24.25
C ALA A 171 -21.36 -2.19 23.39
N ALA A 172 -21.78 -0.93 23.58
CA ALA A 172 -21.21 0.22 22.87
C ALA A 172 -19.83 0.64 23.43
N GLU A 173 -19.54 0.27 24.68
CA GLU A 173 -18.21 0.47 25.27
C GLU A 173 -17.16 -0.46 24.65
N ILE A 174 -17.58 -1.55 23.98
CA ILE A 174 -16.67 -2.49 23.30
C ILE A 174 -16.32 -1.95 21.91
N ASN A 175 -15.02 -1.89 21.62
CA ASN A 175 -14.48 -1.38 20.37
C ASN A 175 -13.29 -2.23 19.90
N GLY A 176 -12.79 -1.92 18.70
CA GLY A 176 -11.72 -2.68 18.05
C GLY A 176 -10.38 -2.71 18.78
N THR A 177 -10.20 -1.94 19.85
CA THR A 177 -8.97 -1.91 20.64
C THR A 177 -9.10 -2.60 21.98
N ASN A 178 -10.29 -2.60 22.60
CA ASN A 178 -10.45 -3.08 23.97
C ASN A 178 -11.04 -4.51 24.07
N PHE A 179 -11.66 -5.04 23.02
CA PHE A 179 -12.33 -6.34 23.06
C PHE A 179 -11.39 -7.53 23.34
N LEU A 180 -10.08 -7.32 23.13
CA LEU A 180 -9.01 -8.28 23.38
C LEU A 180 -8.43 -8.20 24.79
N GLU A 181 -8.67 -7.07 25.48
CA GLU A 181 -8.06 -6.75 26.76
C GLU A 181 -8.97 -7.23 27.89
N GLN A 182 -8.49 -8.24 28.63
CA GLN A 182 -9.22 -8.81 29.76
C GLN A 182 -9.62 -7.74 30.78
N ASN A 183 -8.67 -6.87 31.16
CA ASN A 183 -8.92 -5.81 32.14
C ASN A 183 -9.98 -4.82 31.66
N SER A 184 -10.04 -4.56 30.36
CA SER A 184 -11.00 -3.62 29.78
C SER A 184 -12.42 -4.20 29.79
N LEU A 185 -12.60 -5.48 29.43
CA LEU A 185 -13.91 -6.14 29.57
C LEU A 185 -14.33 -6.30 31.04
N VAL A 186 -13.38 -6.59 31.94
CA VAL A 186 -13.63 -6.63 33.38
C VAL A 186 -14.11 -5.26 33.89
N ALA A 187 -13.48 -4.17 33.45
CA ALA A 187 -13.88 -2.83 33.84
C ALA A 187 -15.31 -2.49 33.37
N ILE A 188 -15.68 -2.89 32.15
CA ILE A 188 -17.04 -2.71 31.62
C ILE A 188 -18.06 -3.45 32.48
N VAL A 189 -17.82 -4.72 32.78
CA VAL A 189 -18.74 -5.55 33.59
C VAL A 189 -18.83 -5.06 35.04
N ASN A 190 -17.72 -4.59 35.61
CA ASN A 190 -17.74 -3.95 36.94
C ASN A 190 -18.51 -2.62 36.92
N GLY A 191 -18.45 -1.87 35.82
CA GLY A 191 -19.29 -0.68 35.60
C GLY A 191 -20.78 -1.03 35.60
N VAL A 192 -21.17 -2.13 34.95
CA VAL A 192 -22.54 -2.65 34.98
C VAL A 192 -22.94 -3.06 36.41
N TYR A 193 -22.06 -3.74 37.13
CA TYR A 193 -22.28 -4.11 38.54
C TYR A 193 -22.54 -2.89 39.43
N ASN A 194 -21.76 -1.81 39.29
CA ASN A 194 -21.99 -0.58 40.06
C ASN A 194 -23.35 0.05 39.78
N LYS A 195 -23.90 -0.11 38.56
CA LYS A 195 -25.25 0.37 38.26
C LYS A 195 -26.34 -0.35 39.04
N CYS A 196 -26.11 -1.59 39.49
CA CYS A 196 -27.05 -2.29 40.37
C CYS A 196 -27.23 -1.60 41.73
N THR A 197 -26.20 -0.87 42.20
CA THR A 197 -26.28 -0.11 43.45
C THR A 197 -26.67 1.35 43.21
N ASP A 198 -26.19 1.95 42.12
CA ASP A 198 -26.34 3.37 41.85
C ASP A 198 -27.73 3.74 41.28
N VAL A 199 -28.43 2.78 40.67
CA VAL A 199 -29.70 3.03 39.98
C VAL A 199 -30.77 2.11 40.56
N GLU A 200 -31.75 2.70 41.24
CA GLU A 200 -32.83 1.94 41.89
C GLU A 200 -33.62 1.07 40.90
N ALA A 201 -33.90 1.61 39.71
CA ALA A 201 -34.60 0.88 38.64
C ALA A 201 -33.79 -0.32 38.10
N ALA A 202 -32.45 -0.30 38.23
CA ALA A 202 -31.59 -1.38 37.75
C ALA A 202 -31.63 -2.62 38.64
N LYS A 203 -32.01 -2.49 39.93
CA LYS A 203 -32.12 -3.61 40.87
C LYS A 203 -33.06 -4.72 40.40
N GLY A 204 -34.09 -4.36 39.63
CA GLY A 204 -35.04 -5.31 39.05
C GLY A 204 -34.52 -6.08 37.83
N SER A 205 -33.35 -5.73 37.28
CA SER A 205 -32.77 -6.44 36.14
C SER A 205 -32.30 -7.85 36.52
N LEU A 206 -32.36 -8.78 35.57
CA LEU A 206 -31.87 -10.16 35.75
C LEU A 206 -30.44 -10.20 36.27
N PHE A 207 -29.57 -9.35 35.70
CA PHE A 207 -28.18 -9.25 36.13
C PHE A 207 -28.05 -8.84 37.60
N CYS A 208 -28.74 -7.78 38.04
CA CYS A 208 -28.63 -7.32 39.42
C CYS A 208 -29.23 -8.29 40.43
N GLN A 209 -30.34 -8.96 40.08
CA GLN A 209 -30.92 -10.02 40.90
C GLN A 209 -29.98 -11.22 41.05
N ALA A 210 -29.30 -11.61 39.96
CA ALA A 210 -28.29 -12.66 40.01
C ALA A 210 -27.10 -12.28 40.90
N MET A 211 -26.65 -11.01 40.83
CA MET A 211 -25.57 -10.51 41.69
C MET A 211 -25.99 -10.50 43.18
N GLU A 212 -27.23 -10.13 43.48
CA GLU A 212 -27.77 -10.20 44.84
C GLU A 212 -27.83 -11.66 45.35
N GLY A 213 -28.21 -12.60 44.48
CA GLY A 213 -28.18 -14.03 44.77
C GLY A 213 -26.78 -14.52 45.12
N LEU A 214 -25.78 -14.19 44.30
CA LEU A 214 -24.37 -14.53 44.55
C LEU A 214 -23.84 -13.92 45.85
N ASN A 215 -24.29 -12.70 46.21
CA ASN A 215 -23.86 -12.04 47.43
C ASN A 215 -24.41 -12.71 48.71
N LYS A 216 -25.49 -13.49 48.59
CA LYS A 216 -26.06 -14.29 49.69
C LYS A 216 -25.33 -15.62 49.90
N GLU A 217 -24.56 -16.07 48.92
CA GLU A 217 -23.75 -17.29 49.04
C GLU A 217 -22.49 -17.05 49.87
N SER A 218 -22.29 -17.86 50.90
CA SER A 218 -21.14 -17.73 51.80
C SER A 218 -19.82 -18.00 51.07
N GLY A 219 -18.91 -17.01 51.08
CA GLY A 219 -17.58 -17.12 50.48
C GLY A 219 -17.51 -16.73 49.00
N VAL A 220 -18.63 -16.31 48.40
CA VAL A 220 -18.69 -15.83 47.02
C VAL A 220 -18.60 -14.31 47.00
N ILE A 221 -17.76 -13.77 46.12
CA ILE A 221 -17.68 -12.33 45.86
C ILE A 221 -18.19 -12.12 44.43
N PRO A 222 -19.39 -11.53 44.22
CA PRO A 222 -20.00 -11.40 42.90
C PRO A 222 -19.08 -10.74 41.87
N VAL A 223 -18.40 -9.66 42.28
CA VAL A 223 -17.43 -8.93 41.45
C VAL A 223 -16.28 -9.82 40.97
N LYS A 224 -15.82 -10.77 41.79
CA LYS A 224 -14.77 -11.70 41.39
C LYS A 224 -15.28 -12.69 40.33
N VAL A 225 -16.48 -13.22 40.51
CA VAL A 225 -17.11 -14.17 39.57
C VAL A 225 -17.30 -13.52 38.21
N ILE A 226 -17.94 -12.34 38.16
CA ILE A 226 -18.18 -11.64 36.89
C ILE A 226 -16.88 -11.17 36.23
N SER A 227 -15.84 -10.84 37.01
CA SER A 227 -14.52 -10.51 36.47
C SER A 227 -13.86 -11.72 35.80
N GLU A 228 -13.98 -12.91 36.39
CA GLU A 228 -13.45 -14.15 35.79
C GLU A 228 -14.20 -14.49 34.50
N GLU A 229 -15.53 -14.35 34.47
CA GLU A 229 -16.33 -14.57 33.27
C GLU A 229 -16.03 -13.53 32.17
N ALA A 230 -15.88 -12.25 32.52
CA ALA A 230 -15.47 -11.22 31.58
C ALA A 230 -14.08 -11.48 30.98
N ALA A 231 -13.15 -11.98 31.80
CA ALA A 231 -11.83 -12.38 31.32
C ALA A 231 -11.89 -13.60 30.39
N LYS A 232 -12.80 -14.56 30.61
CA LYS A 232 -13.05 -15.68 29.70
C LYS A 232 -13.66 -15.19 28.38
N ALA A 233 -14.60 -14.25 28.43
CA ALA A 233 -15.18 -13.62 27.23
C ALA A 233 -14.11 -12.94 26.36
N ALA A 234 -13.19 -12.19 26.97
CA ALA A 234 -12.05 -11.58 26.26
C ALA A 234 -11.13 -12.62 25.59
N ARG A 235 -10.89 -13.77 26.24
CA ARG A 235 -10.11 -14.87 25.64
C ARG A 235 -10.83 -15.47 24.44
N ALA A 236 -12.11 -15.79 24.59
CA ALA A 236 -12.92 -16.33 23.49
C ALA A 236 -12.97 -15.36 22.30
N ALA A 237 -13.12 -14.07 22.56
CA ALA A 237 -13.08 -13.02 21.54
C ALA A 237 -11.73 -12.95 20.82
N ARG A 238 -10.62 -13.04 21.58
CA ARG A 238 -9.27 -13.09 21.03
C ARG A 238 -9.03 -14.32 20.16
N ASP A 239 -9.51 -15.48 20.59
CA ASP A 239 -9.34 -16.71 19.84
C ASP A 239 -10.18 -16.70 18.55
N ALA A 240 -11.40 -16.16 18.61
CA ALA A 240 -12.25 -15.95 17.42
C ALA A 240 -11.63 -14.96 16.42
N ALA A 241 -11.04 -13.86 16.91
CA ALA A 241 -10.34 -12.90 16.06
C ALA A 241 -9.14 -13.54 15.36
N LYS A 242 -8.27 -14.23 16.11
CA LYS A 242 -7.07 -14.89 15.56
C LYS A 242 -7.40 -16.00 14.55
N THR A 243 -8.41 -16.82 14.85
CA THR A 243 -8.85 -17.90 13.94
C THR A 243 -9.38 -17.32 12.64
N THR A 244 -10.14 -16.22 12.72
CA THR A 244 -10.63 -15.50 11.54
C THR A 244 -9.50 -14.86 10.74
N GLU A 245 -8.55 -14.20 11.40
CA GLU A 245 -7.36 -13.62 10.75
C GLU A 245 -6.58 -14.69 9.98
N ALA A 246 -6.31 -15.83 10.61
CA ALA A 246 -5.60 -16.94 9.99
C ALA A 246 -6.34 -17.49 8.76
N ALA A 247 -7.66 -17.69 8.87
CA ALA A 247 -8.49 -18.17 7.76
C ALA A 247 -8.51 -17.19 6.57
N GLN A 248 -8.55 -15.89 6.83
CA GLN A 248 -8.52 -14.86 5.78
C GLN A 248 -7.14 -14.79 5.09
N ILE A 249 -6.06 -14.93 5.85
CA ILE A 249 -4.70 -15.00 5.29
C ILE A 249 -4.54 -16.26 4.42
N GLU A 250 -5.06 -17.40 4.88
CA GLU A 250 -5.03 -18.65 4.12
C GLU A 250 -5.82 -18.53 2.82
N LEU A 251 -7.01 -17.93 2.86
CA LEU A 251 -7.83 -17.65 1.68
C LEU A 251 -7.09 -16.75 0.67
N ALA A 252 -6.45 -15.68 1.15
CA ALA A 252 -5.66 -14.79 0.31
C ALA A 252 -4.48 -15.53 -0.35
N ASN A 253 -3.80 -16.43 0.38
CA ASN A 253 -2.74 -17.26 -0.18
C ASN A 253 -3.25 -18.30 -1.19
N ALA A 254 -4.42 -18.90 -0.95
CA ALA A 254 -5.06 -19.81 -1.90
C ALA A 254 -5.42 -19.10 -3.22
N THR A 255 -5.93 -17.88 -3.16
CA THR A 255 -6.22 -17.10 -4.39
C THR A 255 -4.95 -16.71 -5.16
N SER A 256 -3.84 -16.41 -4.47
CA SER A 256 -2.58 -16.06 -5.13
C SER A 256 -1.92 -17.26 -5.80
N THR A 257 -1.92 -18.43 -5.16
CA THR A 257 -1.37 -19.68 -5.75
C THR A 257 -2.03 -20.04 -7.07
N HIS A 258 -3.36 -19.84 -7.20
CA HIS A 258 -4.07 -20.04 -8.45
C HIS A 258 -3.55 -19.09 -9.57
N LEU A 259 -3.29 -17.82 -9.26
CA LEU A 259 -2.74 -16.85 -10.22
C LEU A 259 -1.30 -17.21 -10.65
N TYR A 260 -0.46 -17.65 -9.70
CA TYR A 260 0.89 -18.11 -10.02
C TYR A 260 0.89 -19.35 -10.91
N SER A 261 -0.06 -20.26 -10.73
CA SER A 261 -0.20 -21.44 -11.60
C SER A 261 -0.46 -21.01 -13.05
N ALA A 262 -1.36 -20.04 -13.27
CA ALA A 262 -1.67 -19.51 -14.60
C ALA A 262 -0.45 -18.85 -15.27
N ILE A 263 0.33 -18.07 -14.51
CA ILE A 263 1.57 -17.45 -15.00
C ILE A 263 2.61 -18.53 -15.34
N GLY A 264 2.73 -19.57 -14.50
CA GLY A 264 3.64 -20.69 -14.71
C GLY A 264 3.41 -21.40 -16.05
N TYR A 265 2.15 -21.69 -16.40
CA TYR A 265 1.82 -22.31 -17.69
C TYR A 265 2.16 -21.41 -18.89
N SER A 266 1.95 -20.10 -18.77
CA SER A 266 2.33 -19.15 -19.83
C SER A 266 3.85 -19.14 -20.06
N VAL A 267 4.65 -19.14 -18.99
CA VAL A 267 6.12 -19.17 -19.11
C VAL A 267 6.61 -20.50 -19.67
N PHE A 268 6.05 -21.63 -19.21
CA PHE A 268 6.36 -22.96 -19.76
C PHE A 268 6.04 -23.05 -21.27
N ALA A 269 4.91 -22.50 -21.71
CA ALA A 269 4.55 -22.46 -23.13
C ALA A 269 5.57 -21.69 -23.97
N ILE A 270 6.04 -20.52 -23.49
CA ILE A 270 7.08 -19.72 -24.17
C ILE A 270 8.39 -20.51 -24.26
N LEU A 271 8.81 -21.18 -23.18
CA LEU A 271 10.04 -21.99 -23.17
C LEU A 271 9.99 -23.15 -24.19
N ILE A 272 8.84 -23.82 -24.32
CA ILE A 272 8.64 -24.89 -25.31
C ILE A 272 8.77 -24.35 -26.73
N ILE A 273 8.15 -23.21 -27.05
CA ILE A 273 8.24 -22.58 -28.37
C ILE A 273 9.70 -22.22 -28.71
N VAL A 274 10.43 -21.61 -27.76
CA VAL A 274 11.84 -21.28 -27.93
C VAL A 274 12.70 -22.52 -28.15
N LEU A 275 12.47 -23.59 -27.38
CA LEU A 275 13.17 -24.88 -27.57
C LEU A 275 12.96 -25.46 -28.97
N VAL A 276 11.72 -25.48 -29.46
CA VAL A 276 11.40 -25.97 -30.81
C VAL A 276 12.10 -25.11 -31.87
N MET A 277 12.09 -23.78 -31.72
CA MET A 277 12.80 -22.86 -32.61
C MET A 277 14.31 -23.13 -32.64
N VAL A 278 14.92 -23.40 -31.49
CA VAL A 278 16.35 -23.75 -31.39
C VAL A 278 16.63 -25.09 -32.08
N ILE A 279 15.79 -26.11 -31.88
CA ILE A 279 15.96 -27.43 -32.52
C ILE A 279 15.87 -27.30 -34.04
N ILE A 280 14.83 -26.62 -34.56
CA ILE A 280 14.68 -26.37 -36.00
C ILE A 280 15.87 -25.58 -36.55
N TYR A 281 16.29 -24.53 -35.83
CA TYR A 281 17.47 -23.73 -36.20
C TYR A 281 18.73 -24.59 -36.29
N LEU A 282 18.98 -25.47 -35.32
CA LEU A 282 20.14 -26.37 -35.33
C LEU A 282 20.09 -27.36 -36.50
N ILE A 283 18.91 -27.92 -36.81
CA ILE A 283 18.72 -28.81 -37.97
C ILE A 283 19.02 -28.06 -39.27
N LEU A 284 18.48 -26.85 -39.44
CA LEU A 284 18.72 -26.02 -40.63
C LEU A 284 20.19 -25.60 -40.75
N ARG A 285 20.82 -25.21 -39.64
CA ARG A 285 22.24 -24.86 -39.58
C ARG A 285 23.12 -26.05 -39.95
N TYR A 286 22.80 -27.24 -39.43
CA TYR A 286 23.49 -28.47 -39.75
C TYR A 286 23.37 -28.81 -41.24
N ARG A 287 22.16 -28.73 -41.82
CA ARG A 287 21.93 -28.96 -43.26
C ARG A 287 22.71 -27.98 -44.14
N ARG A 288 22.76 -26.69 -43.78
CA ARG A 288 23.56 -25.68 -44.51
C ARG A 288 25.04 -26.01 -44.48
N LYS A 289 25.60 -26.36 -43.30
CA LYS A 289 27.03 -26.70 -43.16
C LYS A 289 27.38 -27.96 -43.98
N LYS A 290 26.52 -28.98 -43.96
CA LYS A 290 26.69 -30.18 -44.78
C LYS A 290 26.68 -29.87 -46.28
N LYS A 291 25.79 -28.98 -46.75
CA LYS A 291 25.73 -28.56 -48.16
C LYS A 291 27.01 -27.82 -48.59
N MET A 292 27.55 -26.94 -47.74
CA MET A 292 28.81 -26.23 -48.00
C MET A 292 30.02 -27.18 -48.08
N ASN A 293 30.12 -28.13 -47.15
CA ASN A 293 31.22 -29.11 -47.16
C ASN A 293 31.20 -30.00 -48.42
N LYS A 294 30.01 -30.42 -48.86
CA LYS A 294 29.86 -31.16 -50.12
C LYS A 294 30.33 -30.33 -51.32
N LYS A 295 29.93 -29.05 -51.41
CA LYS A 295 30.38 -28.17 -52.49
C LYS A 295 31.90 -28.04 -52.54
N LEU A 296 32.56 -27.90 -51.38
CA LEU A 296 34.01 -27.79 -51.29
C LEU A 296 34.73 -29.05 -51.82
N GLN A 297 34.17 -30.24 -51.57
CA GLN A 297 34.72 -31.50 -52.09
C GLN A 297 34.59 -31.58 -53.63
N TYR A 298 33.43 -31.20 -54.20
CA TYR A 298 33.25 -31.18 -55.65
C TYR A 298 34.17 -30.16 -56.35
N THR A 299 34.39 -28.97 -55.77
CA THR A 299 35.33 -27.98 -56.33
C THR A 299 36.78 -28.45 -56.31
N LYS A 300 37.17 -29.29 -55.35
CA LYS A 300 38.52 -29.87 -55.30
C LYS A 300 38.73 -30.92 -56.39
N LEU A 301 37.73 -31.76 -56.66
CA LEU A 301 37.80 -32.79 -57.70
C LEU A 301 37.79 -32.22 -59.12
N LEU A 302 37.20 -31.04 -59.34
CA LEU A 302 37.11 -30.39 -60.65
C LEU A 302 38.37 -29.61 -61.07
N ASN A 303 39.23 -29.28 -60.11
CA ASN A 303 40.48 -28.54 -60.35
C ASN A 303 41.71 -29.47 -60.44
N GLN A 304 41.48 -30.77 -60.57
CA GLN A 304 42.48 -31.82 -60.72
C GLN A 304 42.39 -32.38 -62.14
#